data_AF-A0A7C0WN13-F1
#
_entry.id   AF-A0A7C0WN13-F1
#
_cell.length_a   1.000
_cell.length_b   1.000
_cell.length_c   1.000
_cell.angle_alpha   90.00
_cell.angle_beta   90.00
_cell.angle_gamma   90.00
#
_symmetry.space_group_name_H-M   'P 1'
#
loop_
_entity.id
_entity.type
_entity.pdbx_description
1 polymer ?
#
loop_
_entity_poly.entity_id
_entity_poly.type
_entity_poly.pdbx_seq_one_letter_code
_entity_poly.pdbx_strand_id
1 'polypeptide(L)'
;MGKHIKILEFALSSLWRRKYKNLGIIMVFTLIVMTLSSILLLTYSFKREAFAILKGAPELIIQKIRAGRHDFIPLSYTKKIREVPGVGKVIPRLWGYYYDISTGGNYTVLGTFRGIKNSINVL
;
A
#
# COMPACT_ATOMS: atom_id res chain seq x y z
N MET A 1 -6.71 8.16 51.94
CA MET A 1 -6.61 8.61 50.53
C MET A 1 -5.95 9.97 50.31
N GLY A 2 -5.92 10.92 51.27
CA GLY A 2 -5.40 12.29 51.03
C GLY A 2 -3.87 12.48 51.03
N LYS A 3 -3.08 11.51 51.52
CA LYS A 3 -1.61 11.66 51.66
C LYS A 3 -0.90 11.64 50.30
N HIS A 4 -1.36 10.81 49.36
CA HIS A 4 -0.82 10.75 48.01
C HIS A 4 -1.10 12.01 47.19
N ILE A 5 -2.27 12.63 47.38
CA ILE A 5 -2.65 13.87 46.70
C ILE A 5 -1.75 15.03 47.14
N LYS A 6 -1.46 15.16 48.44
CA LYS A 6 -0.54 16.19 48.95
C LYS A 6 0.89 16.04 48.43
N ILE A 7 1.36 14.80 48.25
CA ILE A 7 2.67 14.53 47.63
C ILE A 7 2.67 14.91 46.15
N LEU A 8 1.58 14.63 45.43
CA LEU A 8 1.40 15.01 44.03
C LEU A 8 1.40 16.54 43.86
N GLU A 9 0.66 17.27 44.69
CA GLU A 9 0.63 18.74 44.68
C GLU A 9 2.02 19.34 44.93
N PHE A 10 2.75 18.80 45.90
CA PHE A 10 4.12 19.22 46.19
C PHE A 10 5.06 18.94 45.00
N ALA A 11 4.93 17.79 44.35
CA ALA A 11 5.70 17.44 43.16
C ALA A 11 5.36 18.36 41.97
N LEU A 12 4.07 18.63 41.73
CA LEU A 12 3.60 19.50 40.65
C LEU A 12 4.07 20.95 40.84
N SER A 13 3.98 21.46 42.08
CA SER A 13 4.46 22.79 42.45
C SER A 13 5.99 22.91 42.27
N SER A 14 6.73 21.86 42.63
CA SER A 14 8.18 21.77 42.41
C SER A 14 8.57 21.73 40.93
N LEU A 15 7.78 21.03 40.10
CA LEU A 15 7.91 21.02 38.63
C LEU A 15 7.65 22.41 38.02
N TRP A 16 6.63 23.12 38.50
CA TRP A 16 6.27 24.45 38.00
C TRP A 16 7.36 25.50 38.28
N ARG A 17 8.00 25.41 39.45
CA ARG A 17 9.06 26.36 39.86
C ARG A 17 10.29 26.35 38.95
N ARG A 18 10.56 25.25 38.24
CA ARG A 18 11.64 25.13 37.23
C ARG A 18 11.10 24.87 35.82
N LYS A 19 10.00 25.53 35.46
CA LYS A 19 9.25 25.34 34.20
C LYS A 19 10.14 25.21 32.96
N TYR A 20 11.12 26.08 32.74
CA TYR A 20 11.96 26.04 31.53
C TYR A 20 12.81 24.77 31.41
N LYS A 21 13.40 24.28 32.52
CA LYS A 21 14.20 23.05 32.52
C LYS A 21 13.32 21.83 32.22
N ASN A 22 12.14 21.77 32.84
CA ASN A 22 11.22 20.65 32.67
C ASN A 22 10.58 20.64 31.28
N LEU A 23 10.28 21.81 30.72
CA LEU A 23 9.76 21.95 29.36
C LEU A 23 10.79 21.50 28.32
N GLY A 24 12.08 21.83 28.52
CA GLY A 24 13.17 21.32 27.69
C GLY A 24 13.27 19.79 27.70
N ILE A 25 13.17 19.17 28.88
CA ILE A 25 13.17 17.70 29.01
C ILE A 25 11.97 17.09 28.29
N ILE A 26 10.76 17.61 28.52
CA ILE A 26 9.53 17.14 27.85
C ILE A 26 9.66 17.28 26.33
N MET A 27 10.18 18.40 25.84
CA MET A 27 10.36 18.65 24.41
C MET A 27 11.30 17.62 23.77
N VAL A 28 12.45 17.34 24.39
CA VAL A 28 13.41 16.34 23.88
C VAL A 28 12.78 14.95 23.85
N PHE A 29 12.14 14.52 24.95
CA PHE A 29 11.48 13.21 24.97
C PHE A 29 10.32 13.10 23.98
N THR A 30 9.53 14.17 23.84
CA THR A 30 8.44 14.23 22.87
C THR A 30 8.97 14.11 21.46
N LEU A 31 10.05 14.81 21.13
CA LEU A 31 10.68 14.74 19.81
C LEU A 31 11.16 13.31 19.51
N ILE A 32 11.85 12.67 20.45
CA ILE A 32 12.34 11.29 20.29
C ILE A 32 11.18 10.32 20.05
N VAL A 33 10.15 10.35 20.90
CA VAL A 33 8.99 9.46 20.79
C VAL A 33 8.21 9.73 19.52
N MET A 34 8.04 11.01 19.15
CA MET A 34 7.35 11.43 17.93
C MET A 34 8.09 10.96 16.68
N THR A 35 9.42 11.10 16.62
CA THR A 35 10.23 10.63 15.49
C THR A 35 10.13 9.11 15.33
N LEU A 36 10.28 8.35 16.42
CA LEU A 36 10.13 6.90 16.39
C LEU A 36 8.72 6.48 15.93
N SER A 37 7.69 7.11 16.50
CA SER A 37 6.29 6.82 16.15
C SER A 37 6.01 7.15 14.69
N SER A 38 6.52 8.27 14.18
CA SER A 38 6.36 8.68 12.78
C SER A 38 6.95 7.63 11.82
N ILE A 39 8.17 7.16 12.10
CA ILE A 39 8.83 6.12 11.28
C ILE A 39 8.03 4.82 11.29
N LEU A 40 7.57 4.38 12.47
CA LEU A 40 6.78 3.15 12.60
C LEU A 40 5.45 3.26 11.85
N LEU A 41 4.75 4.37 12.02
CA LEU A 41 3.44 4.61 11.39
C LEU A 41 3.59 4.68 9.87
N LEU A 42 4.58 5.41 9.37
CA LEU A 42 4.85 5.51 7.94
C LEU A 42 5.20 4.14 7.33
N THR A 43 6.08 3.39 7.99
CA THR A 43 6.48 2.05 7.54
C THR A 43 5.30 1.11 7.49
N TYR A 44 4.43 1.15 8.50
CA TYR A 44 3.23 0.33 8.54
C TYR A 44 2.24 0.70 7.44
N SER A 45 2.00 1.99 7.22
CA SER A 45 1.11 2.48 6.17
C SER A 45 1.60 2.05 4.78
N PHE A 46 2.90 2.19 4.48
CA PHE A 46 3.44 1.72 3.20
C PHE A 46 3.33 0.22 3.02
N LYS A 47 3.61 -0.58 4.05
CA LYS A 47 3.43 -2.03 3.96
C LYS A 47 1.96 -2.39 3.70
N ARG A 48 1.04 -1.75 4.42
CA ARG A 48 -0.40 -1.98 4.26
C ARG A 48 -0.88 -1.65 2.85
N GLU A 49 -0.48 -0.50 2.31
CA GLU A 49 -0.82 -0.09 0.94
C GLU A 49 -0.19 -1.02 -0.10
N ALA A 50 1.09 -1.38 0.06
CA ALA A 50 1.75 -2.32 -0.84
C ALA A 50 1.03 -3.68 -0.89
N PHE A 51 0.64 -4.23 0.26
CA PHE A 51 -0.14 -5.47 0.32
C PHE A 51 -1.56 -5.30 -0.23
N ALA A 52 -2.20 -4.15 -0.02
CA ALA A 52 -3.52 -3.87 -0.58
C ALA A 52 -3.49 -3.83 -2.11
N ILE A 53 -2.48 -3.20 -2.70
CA ILE A 53 -2.26 -3.17 -4.15
C ILE A 53 -1.96 -4.58 -4.68
N LEU A 54 -1.11 -5.32 -3.96
CA LEU A 54 -0.70 -6.67 -4.38
C LEU A 54 -1.87 -7.67 -4.37
N LYS A 55 -2.84 -7.52 -3.46
CA LYS A 55 -4.06 -8.36 -3.45
C LYS A 55 -4.85 -8.31 -4.76
N GLY A 56 -4.84 -7.18 -5.46
CA GLY A 56 -5.50 -7.02 -6.76
C GLY A 56 -4.59 -7.31 -7.96
N ALA A 57 -3.29 -7.50 -7.73
CA ALA A 57 -2.30 -7.72 -8.77
C ALA A 57 -2.26 -9.21 -9.19
N PRO A 58 -1.97 -9.51 -10.46
CA PRO A 58 -1.73 -10.88 -10.89
C PRO A 58 -0.42 -11.41 -10.27
N GLU A 59 -0.44 -12.67 -9.84
CA GLU A 59 0.76 -13.36 -9.30
C GLU A 59 1.87 -13.53 -10.35
N LEU A 60 1.48 -13.80 -11.60
CA LEU A 60 2.40 -13.96 -12.73
C LEU A 60 1.82 -13.29 -13.97
N ILE A 61 2.65 -12.49 -14.66
CA ILE A 61 2.31 -11.86 -15.93
C ILE A 61 3.16 -12.50 -17.03
N ILE A 62 2.50 -13.08 -18.03
CA ILE A 62 3.16 -13.64 -19.21
C ILE A 62 3.02 -12.63 -20.34
N GLN A 63 4.15 -12.20 -20.91
CA GLN A 63 4.20 -11.27 -22.03
C GLN A 63 5.11 -11.84 -23.12
N LYS A 64 4.72 -11.65 -24.38
CA LYS A 64 5.52 -12.04 -25.53
C LYS A 64 6.18 -10.80 -26.12
N ILE A 65 7.48 -10.88 -26.36
CA ILE A 65 8.25 -9.82 -27.02
C ILE A 65 8.81 -10.39 -28.32
N ARG A 66 8.63 -9.66 -29.42
CA ARG A 66 9.18 -9.98 -30.74
C ARG A 66 9.84 -8.73 -31.31
N ALA A 67 11.11 -8.83 -31.71
CA ALA A 67 11.88 -7.70 -32.23
C ALA A 67 11.81 -6.43 -31.34
N GLY A 68 11.87 -6.60 -30.02
CA GLY A 68 11.83 -5.49 -29.05
C GLY A 68 10.45 -4.86 -28.81
N ARG A 69 9.37 -5.39 -29.43
CA ARG A 69 7.99 -4.91 -29.22
C ARG A 69 7.14 -5.98 -28.56
N HIS A 70 6.17 -5.55 -27.75
CA HIS A 70 5.13 -6.45 -27.25
C HIS A 70 4.34 -7.00 -28.44
N ASP A 71 4.21 -8.33 -28.48
CA ASP A 71 3.46 -9.05 -29.50
C ASP A 71 2.28 -9.76 -28.85
N PHE A 72 1.23 -10.00 -29.63
CA PHE A 72 0.05 -10.68 -29.12
C PHE A 72 0.34 -12.16 -28.86
N ILE A 73 -0.24 -12.67 -27.76
CA ILE A 73 -0.20 -14.08 -27.42
C ILE A 73 -1.48 -14.74 -27.96
N PRO A 74 -1.39 -15.76 -28.82
CA PRO A 74 -2.56 -16.51 -29.28
C PRO A 74 -3.33 -17.14 -28.10
N LEU A 75 -4.66 -17.05 -28.11
CA LEU A 75 -5.50 -17.61 -27.04
C LEU A 75 -5.34 -19.13 -26.88
N SER A 76 -4.90 -19.85 -27.91
CA SER A 76 -4.60 -21.28 -27.84
C SER A 76 -3.52 -21.63 -26.81
N TYR A 77 -2.62 -20.69 -26.49
CA TYR A 77 -1.54 -20.90 -25.51
C TYR A 77 -2.08 -20.99 -24.09
N THR A 78 -3.28 -20.47 -23.81
CA THR A 78 -3.90 -20.58 -22.47
C THR A 78 -4.08 -22.02 -22.02
N LYS A 79 -4.36 -22.95 -22.94
CA LYS A 79 -4.46 -24.40 -22.64
C LYS A 79 -3.11 -24.97 -22.21
N LYS A 80 -2.07 -24.71 -22.99
CA LYS A 80 -0.69 -25.15 -22.69
C LYS A 80 -0.18 -24.59 -21.36
N ILE A 81 -0.48 -23.33 -21.05
CA ILE A 81 -0.06 -22.71 -19.78
C ILE A 81 -0.76 -23.37 -18.58
N ARG A 82 -2.02 -23.79 -18.73
CA ARG A 82 -2.75 -24.50 -17.66
C ARG A 82 -2.22 -25.91 -17.37
N GLU A 83 -1.53 -26.52 -18.33
CA GLU A 83 -0.93 -27.86 -18.15
C GLU A 83 0.34 -27.80 -17.27
N VAL A 84 0.90 -26.61 -17.03
CA VAL A 84 2.06 -26.44 -16.16
C VAL A 84 1.67 -26.72 -14.70
N PRO A 85 2.36 -27.61 -13.97
CA PRO A 85 2.08 -27.89 -12.58
C PRO A 85 2.10 -26.62 -11.71
N GLY A 86 1.09 -26.46 -10.87
CA GLY A 86 0.94 -25.29 -9.99
C GLY A 86 0.14 -24.13 -10.60
N VAL A 87 -0.22 -24.18 -11.89
CA VAL A 87 -1.07 -23.15 -12.51
C VAL A 87 -2.54 -23.41 -12.18
N GLY A 88 -3.10 -22.60 -11.26
CA GLY A 88 -4.53 -22.70 -10.90
C GLY A 88 -5.47 -22.03 -11.90
N LYS A 89 -5.18 -20.78 -12.30
CA LYS A 89 -6.05 -19.99 -13.18
C LYS A 89 -5.23 -19.20 -14.20
N VAL A 90 -5.67 -19.24 -15.46
CA VAL A 90 -5.11 -18.42 -16.54
C VAL A 90 -6.19 -17.49 -17.05
N ILE A 91 -5.92 -16.18 -17.00
CA ILE A 91 -6.82 -15.11 -17.42
C ILE A 91 -6.17 -14.37 -18.59
N PRO A 92 -6.73 -14.43 -19.81
CA PRO A 92 -6.24 -13.61 -20.91
C PRO A 92 -6.56 -12.14 -20.62
N ARG A 93 -5.58 -11.26 -20.83
CA ARG A 93 -5.70 -9.82 -20.58
C ARG A 93 -5.14 -9.04 -21.77
N LEU A 94 -5.90 -8.05 -22.22
CA LEU A 94 -5.49 -7.08 -23.23
C LEU A 94 -5.38 -5.72 -22.56
N TRP A 95 -4.33 -4.97 -22.84
CA TRP A 95 -4.16 -3.61 -22.34
C TRP A 95 -3.59 -2.72 -23.44
N GLY A 96 -3.87 -1.41 -23.37
CA GLY A 96 -3.35 -0.43 -24.31
C GLY A 96 -3.56 1.00 -23.81
N TYR A 97 -2.92 1.95 -24.46
CA TYR A 97 -3.11 3.38 -24.17
C TYR A 97 -4.13 3.98 -25.13
N TYR A 98 -5.06 4.75 -24.58
CA TYR A 98 -5.97 5.59 -25.32
C TYR A 98 -5.68 7.04 -24.98
N TYR A 99 -5.26 7.82 -25.96
CA TYR A 99 -5.08 9.25 -25.82
C TYR A 99 -6.40 9.95 -26.16
N ASP A 100 -6.96 10.66 -25.19
CA ASP A 100 -8.14 11.48 -25.40
C ASP A 100 -7.73 12.91 -25.73
N ILE A 101 -8.01 13.30 -26.97
CA ILE A 101 -7.68 14.63 -27.50
C ILE A 101 -8.47 15.72 -26.75
N SER A 102 -9.67 15.41 -26.27
CA SER A 102 -10.55 16.42 -25.64
C SER A 102 -10.09 16.82 -24.24
N THR A 103 -9.53 15.87 -23.47
CA THR A 103 -9.02 16.12 -22.12
C THR A 103 -7.49 16.25 -22.07
N GLY A 104 -6.78 15.96 -23.17
CA GLY A 104 -5.32 15.89 -23.20
C GLY A 104 -4.73 14.76 -22.34
N GLY A 105 -5.58 13.83 -21.89
CA GLY A 105 -5.22 12.75 -20.98
C GLY A 105 -4.80 11.46 -21.70
N ASN A 106 -3.84 10.75 -21.12
CA ASN A 106 -3.50 9.38 -21.52
C ASN A 106 -4.18 8.38 -20.57
N TYR A 107 -5.10 7.60 -21.11
CA TYR A 107 -5.81 6.57 -20.35
C TYR A 107 -5.20 5.19 -20.62
N THR A 108 -5.00 4.41 -19.58
CA THR A 108 -4.70 2.98 -19.73
C THR A 108 -6.01 2.21 -19.79
N VAL A 109 -6.29 1.60 -20.93
CA VAL A 109 -7.50 0.79 -21.15
C VAL A 109 -7.15 -0.67 -20.95
N LEU A 110 -7.94 -1.35 -20.12
CA LEU A 110 -7.83 -2.79 -19.89
C LEU A 110 -9.08 -3.49 -20.43
N GLY A 111 -8.88 -4.42 -21.34
CA GLY A 111 -9.93 -5.27 -21.88
C GLY A 111 -10.43 -6.23 -20.79
N THR A 112 -11.73 -6.15 -20.50
CA THR A 112 -12.40 -7.12 -19.62
C THR A 112 -12.87 -8.32 -20.43
N PHE A 113 -12.47 -9.52 -20.03
CA PHE A 113 -12.92 -10.77 -20.63
C PHE A 113 -14.19 -11.25 -19.92
N ARG A 114 -15.18 -11.82 -20.63
CA ARG A 114 -16.50 -12.19 -20.07
C ARG A 114 -16.43 -13.24 -18.94
N GLY A 115 -15.31 -13.97 -18.81
CA GLY A 115 -14.99 -14.82 -17.65
C GLY A 115 -14.45 -14.08 -16.40
N ILE A 116 -14.22 -12.76 -16.48
CA ILE A 116 -13.76 -11.89 -15.38
C ILE A 116 -14.94 -11.31 -14.59
N LYS A 117 -16.16 -11.29 -15.16
CA LYS A 117 -17.36 -10.72 -14.50
C LYS A 117 -17.68 -11.37 -13.15
N ASN A 118 -17.34 -12.66 -12.97
CA ASN A 118 -17.51 -13.37 -11.69
C ASN A 118 -16.40 -13.11 -10.65
N SER A 119 -15.27 -12.49 -11.03
CA SER A 119 -14.17 -12.20 -10.08
C SER A 119 -14.19 -10.77 -9.54
N ILE A 120 -14.96 -9.88 -10.16
CA ILE A 120 -15.13 -8.48 -9.72
C ILE A 120 -16.32 -8.32 -8.78
N ASN A 121 -17.31 -9.23 -8.81
CA ASN A 121 -18.45 -9.25 -7.88
C ASN A 121 -18.14 -9.90 -6.51
N VAL A 122 -16.88 -10.20 -6.20
CA VAL A 122 -16.44 -10.79 -4.92
C VAL A 122 -15.47 -9.85 -4.17
N LEU A 123 -15.29 -8.62 -4.67
CA LEU A 123 -14.74 -7.50 -3.92
C LEU A 123 -15.89 -6.59 -3.49
#